data_AF-A0A9P4UKG9-F1
#
_entry.id   AF-A0A9P4UKG9-F1
#
_cell.length_a   1.000
_cell.length_b   1.000
_cell.length_c   1.000
_cell.angle_alpha   90.00
_cell.angle_beta   90.00
_cell.angle_gamma   90.00
#
_symmetry.space_group_name_H-M   'P 1'
#
loop_
_entity.id
_entity.type
_entity.pdbx_description
1 polymer ?
#
loop_
_entity_poly.entity_id
_entity_poly.type
_entity_poly.pdbx_seq_one_letter_code
_entity_poly.pdbx_strand_id
1 'polypeptide(L)'
;MPVGDTGLAMPVGDTVKLFVCWPPTEHNLKLLDDEPPGPERLNRIIDQLGGARCVVVHRNNPLYLSSGCIHAVLTLRGGFMYAGNFMTANNGTAFIRALRLSPAFVDRYDDAGLRGLFANLLDQIDTTLERLSCWHSLIAGLIKSWPIIQRVGQKTEKKRLAERLLRLSKETQWQQVCAEFSDTDMAMLDDIVRAQLNRGVRRIQKSLTQRPRRHTDRASSPVRT
;
A
#
# COMPACT_ATOMS: atom_id res chain seq x y z
N MET A 1 -24.78 13.02 2.68
CA MET A 1 -23.83 12.32 3.58
C MET A 1 -22.49 12.22 2.88
N PRO A 2 -21.36 12.58 3.52
CA PRO A 2 -20.05 12.44 2.88
C PRO A 2 -19.75 10.95 2.68
N VAL A 3 -19.26 10.58 1.49
CA VAL A 3 -19.14 9.19 1.03
C VAL A 3 -17.67 8.73 1.14
N GLY A 4 -16.95 9.16 2.19
CA GLY A 4 -15.59 8.73 2.48
C GLY A 4 -14.84 9.64 3.46
N ASP A 5 -13.63 9.23 3.85
CA ASP A 5 -12.75 9.92 4.82
C ASP A 5 -11.26 9.85 4.41
N THR A 6 -10.98 9.75 3.10
CA THR A 6 -9.60 9.54 2.59
C THR A 6 -9.13 10.61 1.60
N GLY A 7 -10.07 11.30 0.98
CA GLY A 7 -9.79 12.39 0.05
C GLY A 7 -10.67 13.56 0.39
N LEU A 8 -10.13 14.77 0.36
CA LEU A 8 -10.87 16.02 0.49
C LEU A 8 -10.78 16.78 -0.83
N ALA A 9 -11.93 17.24 -1.32
CA ALA A 9 -12.04 18.22 -2.39
C ALA A 9 -12.83 19.42 -1.86
N MET A 10 -12.13 20.54 -1.69
CA MET A 10 -12.66 21.77 -1.09
C MET A 10 -12.46 22.97 -2.02
N PRO A 11 -13.49 23.35 -2.79
CA PRO A 11 -13.47 24.55 -3.62
C PRO A 11 -13.33 25.83 -2.79
N VAL A 12 -12.63 26.82 -3.34
CA VAL A 12 -12.40 28.13 -2.69
C VAL A 12 -13.17 29.21 -3.43
N GLY A 13 -13.69 30.19 -2.69
CA GLY A 13 -14.48 31.29 -3.24
C GLY A 13 -15.73 30.77 -3.93
N ASP A 14 -15.96 31.23 -5.16
CA ASP A 14 -17.14 30.89 -5.95
C ASP A 14 -16.93 29.68 -6.88
N THR A 15 -15.85 28.92 -6.68
CA THR A 15 -15.55 27.73 -7.48
C THR A 15 -16.65 26.67 -7.30
N VAL A 16 -17.15 26.11 -8.40
CA VAL A 16 -18.16 25.04 -8.40
C VAL A 16 -17.71 23.91 -9.30
N LYS A 17 -17.78 22.68 -8.78
CA LYS A 17 -17.42 21.46 -9.52
C LYS A 17 -18.53 20.42 -9.41
N LEU A 18 -18.75 19.67 -10.48
CA LEU A 18 -19.56 18.47 -10.48
C LEU A 18 -18.64 17.25 -10.43
N PHE A 19 -18.79 16.45 -9.39
CA PHE A 19 -18.12 15.16 -9.27
C PHE A 19 -19.09 14.06 -9.69
N VAL A 20 -18.62 13.16 -10.55
CA VAL A 20 -19.27 11.87 -10.79
C VAL A 20 -18.40 10.81 -10.14
N CYS A 21 -18.93 10.12 -9.14
CA CYS A 21 -18.19 9.18 -8.31
C CYS A 21 -18.77 7.78 -8.45
N TRP A 22 -17.91 6.80 -8.71
CA TRP A 22 -18.27 5.38 -8.68
C TRP A 22 -17.64 4.69 -7.48
N PRO A 23 -18.40 3.88 -6.73
CA PRO A 23 -17.90 3.21 -5.54
C PRO A 23 -16.76 2.23 -5.89
N PRO A 24 -15.81 2.00 -4.97
CA PRO A 24 -14.68 1.08 -5.13
C PRO A 24 -15.12 -0.39 -5.02
N THR A 25 -16.07 -0.81 -5.85
CA THR A 25 -16.48 -2.21 -5.92
C THR A 25 -15.41 -3.04 -6.61
N GLU A 26 -15.41 -4.36 -6.38
CA GLU A 26 -14.45 -5.24 -7.05
C GLU A 26 -14.61 -5.20 -8.57
N HIS A 27 -15.86 -5.17 -9.05
CA HIS A 27 -16.19 -5.00 -10.46
C HIS A 27 -15.59 -3.70 -11.03
N ASN A 28 -15.87 -2.55 -10.41
CA ASN A 28 -15.41 -1.25 -10.89
C ASN A 28 -13.88 -1.12 -10.88
N LEU A 29 -13.21 -1.63 -9.84
CA LEU A 29 -11.76 -1.57 -9.73
C LEU A 29 -11.06 -2.48 -10.73
N LYS A 30 -11.59 -3.68 -11.00
CA LYS A 30 -11.07 -4.57 -12.03
C LYS A 30 -11.24 -3.99 -13.43
N LEU A 31 -12.43 -3.48 -13.76
CA LEU A 31 -12.66 -2.77 -15.04
C LEU A 31 -11.68 -1.63 -15.24
N LEU A 32 -11.43 -0.86 -14.16
CA LEU A 32 -10.39 0.15 -14.22
C LEU A 32 -9.05 -0.51 -14.54
N ASP A 33 -8.59 -1.47 -13.73
CA ASP A 33 -7.27 -2.11 -13.84
C ASP A 33 -6.96 -2.74 -15.19
N ASP A 34 -7.95 -3.42 -15.78
CA ASP A 34 -7.85 -4.13 -17.06
C ASP A 34 -7.62 -3.17 -18.24
N GLU A 35 -8.04 -1.91 -18.13
CA GLU A 35 -7.78 -0.91 -19.15
C GLU A 35 -6.35 -0.33 -19.07
N PRO A 36 -5.66 -0.19 -20.20
CA PRO A 36 -4.37 0.47 -20.27
C PRO A 36 -4.40 1.90 -19.65
N PRO A 37 -3.33 2.32 -18.95
CA PRO A 37 -3.23 3.68 -18.45
C PRO A 37 -3.27 4.69 -19.61
N GLY A 38 -4.04 5.77 -19.44
CA GLY A 38 -4.16 6.82 -20.44
C GLY A 38 -5.31 7.78 -20.14
N PRO A 39 -5.35 8.94 -20.82
CA PRO A 39 -6.40 9.95 -20.62
C PRO A 39 -7.80 9.42 -20.97
N GLU A 40 -7.90 8.53 -21.95
CA GLU A 40 -9.18 7.95 -22.41
C GLU A 40 -9.66 6.74 -21.59
N ARG A 41 -8.89 6.32 -20.58
CA ARG A 41 -9.18 5.09 -19.82
C ARG A 41 -10.59 5.09 -19.22
N LEU A 42 -10.98 6.20 -18.60
CA LEU A 42 -12.31 6.30 -18.00
C LEU A 42 -13.41 6.30 -19.07
N ASN A 43 -13.20 6.99 -20.19
CA ASN A 43 -14.18 7.06 -21.28
C ASN A 43 -14.55 5.69 -21.86
N ARG A 44 -13.63 4.72 -21.83
CA ARG A 44 -13.85 3.36 -22.35
C ARG A 44 -14.68 2.46 -21.43
N ILE A 45 -14.73 2.76 -20.14
CA ILE A 45 -15.39 1.91 -19.13
C ILE A 45 -16.55 2.61 -18.43
N ILE A 46 -16.77 3.91 -18.68
CA ILE A 46 -17.70 4.74 -17.90
C ILE A 46 -19.13 4.19 -17.88
N ASP A 47 -19.57 3.58 -18.98
CA ASP A 47 -20.87 2.94 -19.18
C ASP A 47 -20.98 1.57 -18.49
N GLN A 48 -19.85 0.94 -18.19
CA GLN A 48 -19.76 -0.35 -17.50
C GLN A 48 -19.62 -0.21 -15.97
N LEU A 49 -19.29 0.99 -15.48
CA LEU A 49 -19.13 1.26 -14.05
C LEU A 49 -20.49 1.38 -13.35
N GLY A 50 -20.68 0.56 -12.31
CA GLY A 50 -21.93 0.53 -11.54
C GLY A 50 -21.97 1.53 -10.39
N GLY A 51 -23.16 2.05 -10.09
CA GLY A 51 -23.45 2.77 -8.83
C GLY A 51 -22.98 4.23 -8.80
N ALA A 52 -22.93 4.90 -9.94
CA ALA A 52 -22.52 6.31 -10.04
C ALA A 52 -23.34 7.23 -9.13
N ARG A 53 -22.67 8.22 -8.51
CA ARG A 53 -23.29 9.31 -7.77
C ARG A 53 -22.73 10.64 -8.24
N CYS A 54 -23.63 11.56 -8.54
CA CYS A 54 -23.28 12.93 -8.91
C CYS A 54 -23.36 13.84 -7.68
N VAL A 55 -22.33 14.64 -7.44
CA VAL A 55 -22.28 15.59 -6.32
C VAL A 55 -21.77 16.93 -6.82
N VAL A 56 -22.53 17.99 -6.55
CA VAL A 56 -22.07 19.37 -6.76
C VAL A 56 -21.31 19.82 -5.53
N VAL A 57 -20.06 20.22 -5.75
CA VAL A 57 -19.09 20.61 -4.72
C VAL A 57 -18.81 22.10 -4.85
N HIS A 58 -18.93 22.81 -3.73
CA HIS A 58 -18.65 24.24 -3.60
C HIS A 58 -18.12 24.54 -2.20
N ARG A 59 -17.72 25.78 -1.91
CA ARG A 59 -17.08 26.17 -0.63
C ARG A 59 -17.84 25.75 0.64
N ASN A 60 -19.17 25.68 0.60
CA ASN A 60 -20.00 25.34 1.75
C ASN A 60 -20.42 23.85 1.75
N ASN A 61 -20.02 23.08 0.73
CA ASN A 61 -20.28 21.66 0.59
C ASN A 61 -19.03 20.96 0.03
N PRO A 62 -17.97 20.80 0.85
CA PRO A 62 -16.79 20.05 0.45
C PRO A 62 -17.14 18.57 0.27
N LEU A 63 -16.41 17.90 -0.61
CA LEU A 63 -16.59 16.48 -0.86
C LEU A 63 -15.48 15.68 -0.20
N TYR A 64 -15.87 14.65 0.54
CA TYR A 64 -14.96 13.61 0.98
C TYR A 64 -15.13 12.34 0.14
N LEU A 65 -14.01 11.81 -0.33
CA LEU A 65 -13.92 10.61 -1.16
C LEU A 65 -13.36 9.43 -0.35
N SER A 66 -13.86 8.23 -0.64
CA SER A 66 -13.31 6.97 -0.13
C SER A 66 -12.12 6.49 -0.96
N SER A 67 -11.25 5.69 -0.34
CA SER A 67 -10.07 5.12 -1.00
C SER A 67 -10.52 4.19 -2.13
N GLY A 68 -9.87 4.32 -3.28
CA GLY A 68 -10.23 3.60 -4.51
C GLY A 68 -11.47 4.15 -5.23
N CYS A 69 -12.10 5.24 -4.76
CA CYS A 69 -13.23 5.84 -5.47
C CYS A 69 -12.79 6.33 -6.85
N ILE A 70 -13.38 5.75 -7.90
CA ILE A 70 -13.21 6.23 -9.27
C ILE A 70 -14.05 7.49 -9.41
N HIS A 71 -13.50 8.54 -10.00
CA HIS A 71 -14.26 9.78 -10.16
C HIS A 71 -13.84 10.58 -11.39
N ALA A 72 -14.80 11.32 -11.93
CA ALA A 72 -14.62 12.37 -12.93
C ALA A 72 -15.03 13.72 -12.33
N VAL A 73 -14.39 14.79 -12.77
CA VAL A 73 -14.63 16.14 -12.25
C VAL A 73 -14.86 17.10 -13.41
N LEU A 74 -16.03 17.73 -13.43
CA LEU A 74 -16.36 18.80 -14.36
C LEU A 74 -16.34 20.12 -13.61
N THR A 75 -15.68 21.13 -14.16
CA THR A 75 -15.67 22.48 -13.57
C THR A 75 -16.86 23.25 -14.13
N LEU A 76 -17.84 23.56 -13.27
CA LEU A 76 -19.02 24.35 -13.63
C LEU A 76 -18.76 25.85 -13.49
N ARG A 77 -17.94 26.23 -12.51
CA ARG A 77 -17.43 27.60 -12.32
C ARG A 77 -15.96 27.56 -11.92
N GLY A 78 -15.14 28.27 -12.68
CA GLY A 78 -13.68 28.30 -12.51
C GLY A 78 -13.21 28.94 -11.21
N GLY A 79 -11.98 28.60 -10.82
CA GLY A 79 -11.32 29.10 -9.60
C GLY A 79 -10.43 28.03 -8.97
N PHE A 80 -10.17 28.16 -7.67
CA PHE A 80 -9.24 27.31 -6.93
C PHE A 80 -9.96 26.21 -6.13
N MET A 81 -9.25 25.10 -5.93
CA MET A 81 -9.69 24.00 -5.07
C MET A 81 -8.50 23.47 -4.29
N TYR A 82 -8.68 23.30 -2.99
CA TYR A 82 -7.76 22.49 -2.19
C TYR A 82 -8.16 21.03 -2.32
N ALA A 83 -7.18 20.20 -2.64
CA ALA A 83 -7.32 18.75 -2.61
C ALA A 83 -6.31 18.17 -1.62
N GLY A 84 -6.73 17.18 -0.85
CA GLY A 84 -5.86 16.47 0.07
C GLY A 84 -6.18 14.99 0.05
N ASN A 85 -5.16 14.15 -0.02
CA ASN A 85 -5.29 12.72 0.16
C ASN A 85 -4.68 12.35 1.51
N PHE A 86 -5.41 11.58 2.30
CA PHE A 86 -5.01 11.13 3.62
C PHE A 86 -5.45 9.69 3.81
N MET A 87 -4.74 8.97 4.68
CA MET A 87 -5.10 7.64 5.09
C MET A 87 -5.41 7.68 6.59
N THR A 88 -6.46 6.98 7.00
CA THR A 88 -6.88 6.87 8.40
C THR A 88 -6.89 5.40 8.78
N ALA A 89 -6.78 5.11 10.08
CA ALA A 89 -6.75 3.73 10.56
C ALA A 89 -8.01 2.95 10.15
N ASN A 90 -9.13 3.66 9.96
CA ASN A 90 -10.41 3.07 9.58
C ASN A 90 -10.47 2.68 8.09
N ASN A 91 -9.64 3.30 7.24
CA ASN A 91 -9.68 3.10 5.79
C ASN A 91 -8.46 2.34 5.24
N GLY A 92 -7.51 1.94 6.09
CA GLY A 92 -6.36 1.12 5.70
C GLY A 92 -6.78 -0.17 4.96
N THR A 93 -7.84 -0.83 5.41
CA THR A 93 -8.37 -2.03 4.73
C THR A 93 -8.87 -1.72 3.30
N ALA A 94 -9.55 -0.58 3.11
CA ALA A 94 -10.03 -0.16 1.80
C ALA A 94 -8.85 0.17 0.85
N PHE A 95 -7.82 0.84 1.39
CA PHE A 95 -6.59 1.12 0.66
C PHE A 95 -5.86 -0.16 0.23
N ILE A 96 -5.64 -1.11 1.14
CA ILE A 96 -4.98 -2.39 0.82
C ILE A 96 -5.80 -3.19 -0.20
N ARG A 97 -7.12 -3.15 -0.11
CA ARG A 97 -8.02 -3.74 -1.11
C ARG A 97 -7.85 -3.06 -2.47
N ALA A 98 -7.79 -1.73 -2.52
CA ALA A 98 -7.56 -1.00 -3.77
C ALA A 98 -6.21 -1.34 -4.39
N LEU A 99 -5.14 -1.45 -3.59
CA LEU A 99 -3.84 -1.94 -4.05
C LEU A 99 -3.94 -3.33 -4.67
N ARG A 100 -4.70 -4.25 -4.05
CA ARG A 100 -4.90 -5.62 -4.56
C ARG A 100 -5.59 -5.65 -5.91
N LEU A 101 -6.66 -4.86 -6.02
CA LEU A 101 -7.60 -4.93 -7.12
C LEU A 101 -7.22 -4.01 -8.28
N SER A 102 -6.34 -3.04 -8.04
CA SER A 102 -5.75 -2.23 -9.09
C SER A 102 -4.23 -2.11 -8.96
N PRO A 103 -3.45 -3.18 -9.25
CA PRO A 103 -2.00 -3.07 -9.33
C PRO A 103 -1.50 -2.00 -10.30
N ALA A 104 -2.23 -1.70 -11.39
CA ALA A 104 -1.87 -0.63 -12.33
C ALA A 104 -2.00 0.77 -11.70
N PHE A 105 -2.67 0.92 -10.55
CA PHE A 105 -2.62 2.15 -9.75
C PHE A 105 -1.21 2.40 -9.20
N VAL A 106 -0.53 1.35 -8.77
CA VAL A 106 0.80 1.44 -8.17
C VAL A 106 1.85 1.79 -9.21
N ASP A 107 1.68 1.29 -10.44
CA ASP A 107 2.60 1.50 -11.55
C ASP A 107 2.63 2.97 -12.03
N ARG A 108 1.75 3.83 -11.51
CA ARG A 108 1.72 5.28 -11.81
C ARG A 108 2.64 6.11 -10.92
N TYR A 109 3.08 5.55 -9.80
CA TYR A 109 3.97 6.26 -8.88
C TYR A 109 5.42 6.09 -9.30
N ASP A 110 6.18 7.18 -9.25
CA ASP A 110 7.63 7.12 -9.28
C ASP A 110 8.17 6.56 -7.96
N ASP A 111 9.49 6.37 -7.88
CA ASP A 111 10.13 5.83 -6.67
C ASP A 111 9.83 6.66 -5.41
N ALA A 112 9.64 7.98 -5.54
CA ALA A 112 9.32 8.84 -4.41
C ALA A 112 7.87 8.65 -3.95
N GLY A 113 6.93 8.56 -4.88
CA GLY A 113 5.54 8.25 -4.65
C GLY A 113 5.35 6.88 -4.01
N LEU A 114 6.08 5.87 -4.48
CA LEU A 114 6.08 4.53 -3.89
C LEU A 114 6.61 4.55 -2.45
N ARG A 115 7.70 5.27 -2.17
CA ARG A 115 8.19 5.43 -0.78
C ARG A 115 7.14 6.07 0.13
N GLY A 116 6.48 7.14 -0.33
CA GLY A 116 5.41 7.79 0.42
C GLY A 116 4.23 6.85 0.68
N LEU A 117 3.84 6.07 -0.33
CA LEU A 117 2.81 5.05 -0.25
C LEU A 117 3.13 3.99 0.82
N PHE A 118 4.35 3.46 0.83
CA PHE A 118 4.79 2.46 1.79
C PHE A 118 4.98 3.01 3.19
N ALA A 119 5.51 4.23 3.32
CA ALA A 119 5.61 4.91 4.62
C ALA A 119 4.23 5.09 5.25
N ASN A 120 3.25 5.57 4.48
CA ASN A 120 1.87 5.69 4.93
C ASN A 120 1.27 4.33 5.30
N LEU A 121 1.51 3.28 4.51
CA LEU A 121 1.02 1.93 4.82
C LEU A 121 1.57 1.42 6.16
N LEU A 122 2.87 1.61 6.41
CA LEU A 122 3.51 1.22 7.67
C LEU A 122 2.95 1.99 8.86
N ASP A 123 2.78 3.31 8.73
CA ASP A 123 2.20 4.17 9.76
C ASP A 123 0.76 3.79 10.10
N GLN A 124 -0.03 3.42 9.09
CA GLN A 124 -1.40 2.97 9.30
C GLN A 124 -1.49 1.59 9.93
N ILE A 125 -0.56 0.69 9.60
CA ILE A 125 -0.44 -0.56 10.34
C ILE A 125 -0.19 -0.21 11.80
N ASP A 126 0.82 0.60 12.12
CA ASP A 126 1.13 0.97 13.50
C ASP A 126 -0.08 1.59 14.23
N THR A 127 -0.77 2.55 13.63
CA THR A 127 -1.96 3.20 14.19
C THR A 127 -3.16 2.24 14.32
N THR A 128 -3.33 1.33 13.35
CA THR A 128 -4.43 0.36 13.38
C THR A 128 -4.18 -0.73 14.41
N LEU A 129 -2.93 -1.10 14.65
CA LEU A 129 -2.55 -2.06 15.68
C LEU A 129 -2.81 -1.53 17.09
N GLU A 130 -2.66 -0.22 17.28
CA GLU A 130 -3.08 0.44 18.53
C GLU A 130 -4.61 0.44 18.70
N ARG A 131 -5.37 0.23 17.63
CA ARG A 131 -6.84 0.26 17.59
C ARG A 131 -7.42 -1.14 17.33
N LEU A 132 -7.69 -1.85 18.42
CA LEU A 132 -8.08 -3.28 18.49
C LEU A 132 -9.25 -3.76 17.61
N SER A 133 -10.00 -2.90 16.91
CA SER A 133 -11.26 -3.27 16.26
C SER A 133 -11.19 -3.64 14.77
N CYS A 134 -10.10 -3.36 14.05
CA CYS A 134 -10.05 -3.54 12.58
C CYS A 134 -8.79 -4.24 12.05
N TRP A 135 -8.00 -4.85 12.93
CA TRP A 135 -6.74 -5.51 12.57
C TRP A 135 -6.92 -6.77 11.71
N HIS A 136 -7.93 -7.62 11.96
CA HIS A 136 -8.12 -8.86 11.21
C HIS A 136 -8.27 -8.59 9.69
N SER A 137 -9.17 -7.68 9.32
CA SER A 137 -9.42 -7.34 7.91
C SER A 137 -8.21 -6.68 7.24
N LEU A 138 -7.46 -5.88 8.01
CA LEU A 138 -6.23 -5.24 7.54
C LEU A 138 -5.17 -6.28 7.20
N ILE A 139 -4.93 -7.22 8.10
CA ILE A 139 -3.95 -8.30 7.95
C ILE A 139 -4.33 -9.24 6.81
N ALA A 140 -5.59 -9.69 6.77
CA ALA A 140 -6.08 -10.52 5.68
C ALA A 140 -5.90 -9.81 4.32
N GLY A 141 -6.16 -8.50 4.29
CA GLY A 141 -5.87 -7.66 3.14
C GLY A 141 -4.39 -7.66 2.78
N LEU A 142 -3.50 -7.42 3.75
CA LEU A 142 -2.05 -7.31 3.55
C LEU A 142 -1.45 -8.60 2.99
N ILE A 143 -1.85 -9.73 3.57
CA ILE A 143 -1.46 -11.07 3.13
C ILE A 143 -1.86 -11.24 1.65
N LYS A 144 -3.13 -10.97 1.31
CA LYS A 144 -3.63 -11.10 -0.07
C LYS A 144 -3.01 -10.10 -1.06
N SER A 145 -2.59 -8.93 -0.59
CA SER A 145 -1.92 -7.90 -1.41
C SER A 145 -0.40 -8.07 -1.46
N TRP A 146 0.16 -9.06 -0.76
CA TRP A 146 1.60 -9.24 -0.64
C TRP A 146 2.34 -9.39 -1.98
N PRO A 147 1.83 -10.11 -3.00
CA PRO A 147 2.52 -10.20 -4.29
C PRO A 147 2.78 -8.83 -4.93
N ILE A 148 1.84 -7.89 -4.80
CA ILE A 148 1.98 -6.52 -5.30
C ILE A 148 2.97 -5.75 -4.45
N ILE A 149 2.85 -5.82 -3.12
CA ILE A 149 3.83 -5.23 -2.19
C ILE A 149 5.25 -5.74 -2.48
N GLN A 150 5.39 -7.03 -2.79
CA GLN A 150 6.67 -7.66 -3.11
C GLN A 150 7.28 -7.12 -4.40
N ARG A 151 6.45 -6.87 -5.41
CA ARG A 151 6.80 -6.29 -6.70
C ARG A 151 7.29 -4.84 -6.55
N VAL A 152 6.54 -4.02 -5.82
CA VAL A 152 6.68 -2.55 -5.85
C VAL A 152 7.42 -1.96 -4.65
N GLY A 153 7.50 -2.68 -3.53
CA GLY A 153 8.14 -2.18 -2.30
C GLY A 153 9.65 -2.27 -2.31
N GLN A 154 10.32 -1.30 -1.69
CA GLN A 154 11.77 -1.36 -1.51
C GLN A 154 12.14 -2.47 -0.54
N LYS A 155 13.38 -2.98 -0.64
CA LYS A 155 13.85 -4.07 0.22
C LYS A 155 13.75 -3.74 1.71
N THR A 156 14.06 -2.51 2.09
CA THR A 156 14.01 -2.01 3.47
C THR A 156 12.59 -1.95 3.99
N GLU A 157 11.65 -1.45 3.20
CA GLU A 157 10.22 -1.35 3.53
C GLU A 157 9.58 -2.74 3.69
N LYS A 158 9.83 -3.63 2.73
CA LYS A 158 9.38 -5.04 2.80
C LYS A 158 9.88 -5.75 4.05
N LYS A 159 11.14 -5.50 4.41
CA LYS A 159 11.73 -6.04 5.64
C LYS A 159 11.03 -5.46 6.88
N ARG A 160 10.87 -4.13 6.98
CA ARG A 160 10.17 -3.49 8.11
C ARG A 160 8.74 -4.00 8.27
N LEU A 161 8.02 -4.14 7.15
CA LEU A 161 6.66 -4.66 7.14
C LEU A 161 6.61 -6.12 7.65
N ALA A 162 7.52 -6.97 7.18
CA ALA A 162 7.62 -8.35 7.66
C ALA A 162 8.04 -8.45 9.14
N GLU A 163 8.95 -7.58 9.61
CA GLU A 163 9.32 -7.49 11.03
C GLU A 163 8.13 -7.07 11.89
N ARG A 164 7.28 -6.16 11.39
CA ARG A 164 6.07 -5.74 12.09
C ARG A 164 5.04 -6.87 12.14
N LEU A 165 4.80 -7.56 11.03
CA LEU A 165 3.93 -8.74 10.97
C LEU A 165 4.40 -9.87 11.91
N LEU A 166 5.71 -10.10 12.02
CA LEU A 166 6.26 -11.08 12.97
C LEU A 166 6.12 -10.64 14.43
N ARG A 167 6.26 -9.34 14.72
CA ARG A 167 6.06 -8.84 16.08
C ARG A 167 4.62 -9.07 16.51
N LEU A 168 3.69 -8.71 15.64
CA LEU A 168 2.28 -8.96 15.83
C LEU A 168 1.99 -10.43 16.03
N SER A 169 2.61 -11.30 15.23
CA SER A 169 2.32 -12.73 15.34
C SER A 169 2.66 -13.37 16.69
N LYS A 170 3.43 -12.66 17.51
CA LYS A 170 3.85 -13.06 18.86
C LYS A 170 3.00 -12.43 19.96
N GLU A 171 2.13 -11.48 19.66
CA GLU A 171 1.26 -10.84 20.66
C GLU A 171 0.09 -11.77 21.02
N THR A 172 -0.29 -11.88 22.29
CA THR A 172 -1.30 -12.86 22.74
C THR A 172 -2.66 -12.68 22.09
N GLN A 173 -3.02 -11.43 21.77
CA GLN A 173 -4.25 -11.11 21.03
C GLN A 173 -4.21 -11.66 19.60
N TRP A 174 -3.03 -11.72 18.98
CA TRP A 174 -2.80 -12.33 17.67
C TRP A 174 -3.24 -13.79 17.61
N GLN A 175 -2.84 -14.57 18.61
CA GLN A 175 -3.13 -16.00 18.65
C GLN A 175 -4.63 -16.31 18.74
N GLN A 176 -5.41 -15.45 19.40
CA GLN A 176 -6.86 -15.62 19.50
C GLN A 176 -7.57 -15.43 18.16
N VAL A 177 -7.04 -14.56 17.29
CA VAL A 177 -7.65 -14.25 15.99
C VAL A 177 -7.02 -15.04 14.86
N CYS A 178 -5.80 -15.59 15.03
CA CYS A 178 -5.27 -16.63 14.16
C CYS A 178 -6.22 -17.82 14.00
N ALA A 179 -7.04 -18.11 15.01
CA ALA A 179 -8.06 -19.14 14.93
C ALA A 179 -9.14 -18.85 13.86
N GLU A 180 -9.27 -17.60 13.42
CA GLU A 180 -10.23 -17.17 12.39
C GLU A 180 -9.62 -17.13 10.97
N PHE A 181 -8.29 -17.26 10.86
CA PHE A 181 -7.62 -17.30 9.56
C PHE A 181 -7.62 -18.73 8.99
N SER A 182 -7.68 -18.83 7.66
CA SER A 182 -7.50 -20.12 7.00
C SER A 182 -6.06 -20.61 7.16
N ASP A 183 -5.85 -21.94 7.18
CA ASP A 183 -4.51 -22.54 7.18
C ASP A 183 -3.64 -22.02 6.02
N THR A 184 -4.28 -21.70 4.89
CA THR A 184 -3.60 -21.12 3.72
C THR A 184 -3.11 -19.70 3.98
N ASP A 185 -3.92 -18.85 4.61
CA ASP A 185 -3.51 -17.48 4.97
C ASP A 185 -2.36 -17.50 5.99
N MET A 186 -2.43 -18.44 6.95
CA MET A 186 -1.37 -18.63 7.95
C MET A 186 -0.07 -19.13 7.34
N ALA A 187 -0.12 -20.10 6.42
CA ALA A 187 1.06 -20.56 5.69
C ALA A 187 1.69 -19.43 4.86
N MET A 188 0.87 -18.62 4.18
CA MET A 188 1.35 -17.50 3.38
C MET A 188 2.00 -16.41 4.23
N LEU A 189 1.46 -16.10 5.41
CA LEU A 189 2.07 -15.20 6.36
C LEU A 189 3.45 -15.70 6.83
N ASP A 190 3.55 -16.98 7.15
CA ASP A 190 4.79 -17.61 7.59
C ASP A 190 5.87 -17.53 6.50
N ASP A 191 5.48 -17.80 5.25
CA ASP A 191 6.35 -17.67 4.08
C ASP A 191 6.83 -16.24 3.86
N ILE A 192 5.93 -15.25 3.98
CA ILE A 192 6.26 -13.82 3.90
C ILE A 192 7.33 -13.46 4.91
N VAL A 193 7.12 -13.81 6.18
CA VAL A 193 8.02 -13.52 7.28
C VAL A 193 9.39 -14.19 7.06
N ARG A 194 9.38 -15.50 6.76
CA ARG A 194 10.62 -16.26 6.48
C ARG A 194 11.39 -15.68 5.31
N ALA A 195 10.71 -15.36 4.21
CA ALA A 195 11.34 -14.88 2.98
C ALA A 195 12.02 -13.52 3.17
N GLN A 196 11.48 -12.62 4.00
CA GLN A 196 12.09 -11.30 4.22
C GLN A 196 13.15 -11.30 5.31
N LEU A 197 13.00 -12.11 6.36
CA LEU A 197 13.93 -12.12 7.51
C LEU A 197 15.15 -13.03 7.27
N ASN A 198 14.97 -14.19 6.62
CA ASN A 198 16.07 -15.14 6.38
C ASN A 198 17.02 -14.72 5.25
N ARG A 199 16.68 -13.69 4.47
CA ARG A 199 17.59 -13.07 3.48
C ARG A 199 18.80 -12.40 4.12
N GLY A 200 18.78 -12.12 5.43
CA GLY A 200 19.95 -11.65 6.19
C GLY A 200 20.97 -12.76 6.49
N VAL A 201 20.50 -13.96 6.82
CA VAL A 201 21.34 -15.07 7.30
C VAL A 201 22.22 -15.64 6.18
N ARG A 202 21.68 -15.80 4.96
CA ARG A 202 22.45 -16.32 3.81
C ARG A 202 23.56 -15.36 3.34
N ARG A 203 23.46 -14.05 3.60
CA ARG A 203 24.49 -13.07 3.21
C ARG A 203 25.69 -13.10 4.17
N ILE A 204 25.46 -13.33 5.46
CA ILE A 204 26.51 -13.46 6.48
C ILE A 204 27.31 -14.75 6.26
N GLN A 205 26.67 -15.86 5.90
CA GLN A 205 27.37 -17.11 5.55
C GLN A 205 28.25 -16.99 4.29
N LYS A 206 27.84 -16.21 3.28
CA LYS A 206 28.67 -15.96 2.08
C LYS A 206 29.83 -15.00 2.33
N SER A 207 29.68 -13.99 3.21
CA SER A 207 30.79 -13.10 3.57
C SER A 207 31.80 -13.74 4.52
N LEU A 208 31.38 -14.73 5.33
CA LEU A 208 32.27 -15.49 6.21
C LEU A 208 33.04 -16.60 5.48
N THR A 209 32.51 -17.13 4.38
CA THR A 209 33.20 -18.13 3.54
C THR A 209 34.15 -17.52 2.49
N GLN A 210 34.15 -16.19 2.32
CA GLN A 210 35.07 -15.47 1.42
C GLN A 210 36.06 -14.56 2.15
N ARG A 211 36.55 -14.92 3.33
CA ARG A 211 37.80 -14.31 3.85
C ARG A 211 38.99 -14.97 3.15
N PRO A 212 39.82 -14.23 2.38
CA PRO A 212 41.08 -14.76 1.91
C PRO A 212 41.96 -15.04 3.13
N ARG A 213 42.52 -16.25 3.22
CA ARG A 213 43.61 -16.54 4.14
C ARG A 213 44.73 -15.56 3.84
N ARG A 214 44.93 -14.55 4.70
CA ARG A 214 46.17 -13.78 4.70
C ARG A 214 47.27 -14.74 5.13
N HIS A 215 48.07 -15.19 4.17
CA HIS A 215 49.36 -15.79 4.44
C HIS A 215 50.21 -14.73 5.13
N THR A 216 50.44 -14.92 6.42
CA THR A 216 51.52 -14.27 7.14
C THR A 216 52.77 -15.12 6.92
N ASP A 217 53.60 -14.73 5.96
CA ASP A 217 54.98 -15.22 5.91
C ASP A 217 55.90 -14.09 6.32
N ARG A 218 56.57 -14.30 7.46
CA ARG A 218 57.58 -13.44 8.05
C ARG A 218 58.85 -14.26 8.20
N ALA A 219 59.96 -13.67 7.76
CA ALA A 219 61.37 -14.08 7.93
C ALA A 219 61.79 -15.30 7.08
N SER A 220 62.90 -15.25 6.35
CA SER A 220 64.21 -14.81 6.82
C SER A 220 65.19 -14.61 5.65
N SER A 221 65.97 -13.54 5.71
CA SER A 221 67.20 -13.39 4.94
C SER A 221 68.24 -14.43 5.42
N PRO A 222 69.18 -14.82 4.54
CA PRO A 222 70.56 -14.64 4.95
C PRO A 222 71.46 -14.02 3.88
N VAL A 223 72.52 -13.44 4.44
CA VAL A 223 73.64 -12.70 3.86
C VAL A 223 74.72 -13.65 3.31
N ARG A 224 75.58 -13.10 2.44
CA ARG A 224 76.91 -13.55 1.93
C ARG A 224 76.91 -14.38 0.65
N THR A 225 77.78 -14.14 -0.33
CA THR A 225 79.01 -13.32 -0.47
C THR A 225 79.11 -12.83 -1.91
#